data_AF-A0A8C6TGB4-F1
#
_entry.id   AF-A0A8C6TGB4-F1
#
_cell.length_a   1.000
_cell.length_b   1.000
_cell.length_c   1.000
_cell.angle_alpha   90.00
_cell.angle_beta   90.00
_cell.angle_gamma   90.00
#
_symmetry.space_group_name_H-M   'P 1'
#
loop_
_entity.id
_entity.type
_entity.pdbx_description
1 polymer ?
#
loop_
_entity_poly.entity_id
_entity_poly.type
_entity_poly.pdbx_seq_one_letter_code
_entity_poly.pdbx_strand_id
1 'polypeptide(L)'
;MAQRRNLSQSPQSWTDDLPLCEACGVGTATNCVYGPDGASSQSHPYEDAHIRFRGEDDCSLYAVFNGYEGSKVASFVSQFLTAELLLGQLSSAHSDSDVRRILTQAFDVVEKSYFESIDDALAEKAHLSNFLPHDGVSQKVQERLQELEQEVRGGATAVVALILNNKLHIANMGTDRALLCRSSTDGQNQVLQIGRAHSTDNEDELQTLVRQAGQIAGHNSTRRLGDYRAKIHYSDIHPLSSAKAKPVIAEPEVHSQSLDRVSGFLLLMSEGLISALENAHGSEQANQ
;
A
#
# COMPACT_ATOMS: atom_id res chain seq x y z
N MET A 1 -4.56 -22.27 -31.95
CA MET A 1 -5.53 -21.21 -31.58
C MET A 1 -5.84 -21.36 -30.11
N ALA A 2 -5.07 -20.69 -29.25
CA ALA A 2 -5.35 -20.65 -27.82
C ALA A 2 -6.48 -19.63 -27.58
N GLN A 3 -7.53 -20.09 -26.91
CA GLN A 3 -8.73 -19.31 -26.64
C GLN A 3 -8.39 -18.20 -25.62
N ARG A 4 -8.61 -16.93 -26.00
CA ARG A 4 -8.59 -15.79 -25.09
C ARG A 4 -9.57 -16.05 -23.94
N ARG A 5 -9.08 -16.17 -22.71
CA ARG A 5 -9.92 -16.08 -21.50
C ARG A 5 -10.33 -14.61 -21.35
N ASN A 6 -11.63 -14.35 -21.44
CA ASN A 6 -12.21 -13.06 -21.06
C ASN A 6 -11.98 -12.84 -19.57
N LEU A 7 -11.25 -11.79 -19.21
CA LEU A 7 -10.99 -11.33 -17.84
C LEU A 7 -12.19 -10.59 -17.20
N SER A 8 -13.42 -10.83 -17.68
CA SER A 8 -14.64 -10.21 -17.16
C SER A 8 -15.31 -11.01 -16.03
N GLN A 9 -14.66 -12.07 -15.55
CA GLN A 9 -15.04 -12.76 -14.32
C GLN A 9 -14.05 -12.31 -13.25
N SER A 10 -14.56 -11.72 -12.15
CA SER A 10 -13.78 -11.54 -10.94
C SER A 10 -13.09 -12.88 -10.64
N PRO A 11 -11.75 -12.96 -10.66
CA PRO A 11 -11.08 -14.21 -10.31
C PRO A 11 -11.58 -14.59 -8.92
N GLN A 12 -12.05 -15.83 -8.77
CA GLN A 12 -12.43 -16.39 -7.48
C GLN A 12 -11.26 -16.15 -6.53
N SER A 13 -11.47 -15.30 -5.52
CA SER A 13 -10.39 -14.87 -4.64
C SER A 13 -9.98 -16.07 -3.80
N TRP A 14 -8.70 -16.46 -3.91
CA TRP A 14 -8.16 -17.61 -3.20
C TRP A 14 -8.16 -17.43 -1.67
N THR A 15 -8.50 -16.23 -1.20
CA THR A 15 -8.49 -15.83 0.19
C THR A 15 -9.89 -15.70 0.80
N ASP A 16 -10.96 -15.87 0.00
CA ASP A 16 -12.34 -15.69 0.46
C ASP A 16 -12.75 -16.73 1.51
N ASP A 17 -12.16 -17.92 1.45
CA ASP A 17 -12.44 -19.03 2.39
C ASP A 17 -11.63 -18.93 3.69
N LEU A 18 -10.73 -17.94 3.83
CA LEU A 18 -9.91 -17.79 5.03
C LEU A 18 -10.76 -17.25 6.19
N PRO A 19 -10.60 -17.80 7.41
CA PRO A 19 -11.40 -17.38 8.54
C PRO A 19 -11.03 -15.96 8.97
N LEU A 20 -12.05 -15.13 9.19
CA LEU A 20 -11.87 -13.77 9.68
C LEU A 20 -11.53 -13.77 11.17
N CYS A 21 -10.70 -12.81 11.60
CA CYS A 21 -10.45 -12.62 13.02
C CYS A 21 -11.59 -11.83 13.68
N GLU A 22 -12.22 -12.41 14.71
CA GLU A 22 -13.30 -11.78 15.48
C GLU A 22 -12.81 -10.73 16.49
N ALA A 23 -11.52 -10.76 16.85
CA ALA A 23 -10.90 -9.81 17.78
C ALA A 23 -10.48 -8.48 17.10
N CYS A 24 -11.05 -8.17 15.93
CA CYS A 24 -10.72 -6.99 15.12
C CYS A 24 -11.98 -6.30 14.59
N GLY A 25 -12.05 -4.98 14.73
CA GLY A 25 -13.05 -4.13 14.10
C GLY A 25 -12.43 -3.29 12.98
N VAL A 26 -13.21 -2.97 11.95
CA VAL A 26 -12.78 -2.08 10.86
C VAL A 26 -13.85 -1.02 10.63
N GLY A 27 -13.42 0.24 10.57
CA GLY A 27 -14.24 1.37 10.16
C GLY A 27 -13.63 2.03 8.92
N THR A 28 -14.48 2.41 7.97
CA THR A 28 -14.06 3.03 6.71
C THR A 28 -14.96 4.22 6.39
N ALA A 29 -14.39 5.24 5.74
CA ALA A 29 -15.11 6.37 5.18
C ALA A 29 -14.54 6.69 3.80
N THR A 30 -15.38 7.12 2.87
CA THR A 30 -14.94 7.50 1.53
C THR A 30 -14.37 8.93 1.54
N ASN A 31 -13.53 9.24 0.55
CA ASN A 31 -13.09 10.61 0.30
C ASN A 31 -14.31 11.55 0.17
N CYS A 32 -14.15 12.78 0.65
CA CYS A 32 -15.17 13.80 0.58
C CYS A 32 -14.55 15.17 0.28
N VAL A 33 -15.26 15.95 -0.52
CA VAL A 33 -14.97 17.36 -0.81
C VAL A 33 -16.20 18.17 -0.43
N TYR A 34 -15.99 19.23 0.33
CA TYR A 34 -17.06 20.13 0.75
C TYR A 34 -17.17 21.31 -0.20
N GLY A 35 -18.36 21.51 -0.75
CA GLY A 35 -18.69 22.66 -1.60
C GLY A 35 -18.82 23.96 -0.79
N PRO A 36 -18.84 25.12 -1.47
CA PRO A 36 -19.04 26.42 -0.82
C PRO A 36 -20.39 26.54 -0.09
N ASP A 37 -21.36 25.72 -0.45
CA ASP A 37 -22.69 25.58 0.16
C ASP A 37 -22.70 24.68 1.40
N GLY A 38 -21.56 24.07 1.75
CA GLY A 38 -21.42 23.11 2.84
C GLY A 38 -21.86 21.69 2.48
N ALA A 39 -22.29 21.42 1.24
CA ALA A 39 -22.66 20.08 0.82
C ALA A 39 -21.40 19.23 0.58
N SER A 40 -21.44 17.96 0.99
CA SER A 40 -20.36 17.01 0.74
C SER A 40 -20.61 16.21 -0.54
N SER A 41 -19.56 16.03 -1.36
CA SER A 41 -19.56 15.11 -2.50
C SER A 41 -18.32 14.22 -2.47
N GLN A 42 -18.46 12.99 -2.97
CA GLN A 42 -17.33 12.09 -3.21
C GLN A 42 -16.57 12.54 -4.46
N SER A 43 -15.24 12.64 -4.40
CA SER A 43 -14.42 13.07 -5.53
C SER A 43 -14.02 11.92 -6.46
N HIS A 44 -13.80 10.72 -5.91
CA HIS A 44 -13.46 9.52 -6.67
C HIS A 44 -13.96 8.25 -5.97
N PRO A 45 -14.05 7.08 -6.67
CA PRO A 45 -14.36 5.80 -6.04
C PRO A 45 -13.44 5.49 -4.84
N TYR A 46 -13.88 4.64 -3.92
CA TYR A 46 -13.06 4.22 -2.78
C TYR A 46 -11.86 3.38 -3.25
N GLU A 47 -10.66 3.74 -2.79
CA GLU A 47 -9.39 3.16 -3.27
C GLU A 47 -8.64 2.33 -2.21
N ASP A 48 -8.98 2.50 -0.93
CA ASP A 48 -8.38 1.75 0.17
C ASP A 48 -8.85 0.29 0.19
N ALA A 49 -8.04 -0.59 0.76
CA ALA A 49 -8.40 -1.97 1.06
C ALA A 49 -7.94 -2.35 2.48
N HIS A 50 -8.50 -3.41 3.04
CA HIS A 50 -8.09 -3.93 4.34
C HIS A 50 -8.31 -5.44 4.42
N ILE A 51 -7.54 -6.11 5.27
CA ILE A 51 -7.68 -7.54 5.56
C ILE A 51 -7.62 -7.78 7.07
N ARG A 52 -8.31 -8.84 7.53
CA ARG A 52 -8.30 -9.29 8.93
C ARG A 52 -8.53 -10.80 9.03
N PHE A 53 -7.48 -11.56 8.78
CA PHE A 53 -7.54 -13.01 8.75
C PHE A 53 -6.92 -13.62 10.00
N ARG A 54 -7.49 -14.75 10.41
CA ARG A 54 -6.87 -15.67 11.36
C ARG A 54 -6.25 -16.81 10.56
N GLY A 55 -4.93 -16.95 10.62
CA GLY A 55 -4.22 -18.09 10.05
C GLY A 55 -4.26 -19.32 10.95
N GLU A 56 -3.54 -20.36 10.53
CA GLU A 56 -3.24 -21.52 11.36
C GLU A 56 -2.18 -21.18 12.42
N ASP A 57 -1.92 -22.08 13.38
CA ASP A 57 -0.82 -21.95 14.36
C ASP A 57 -0.73 -20.62 15.14
N ASP A 58 -1.88 -20.09 15.59
CA ASP A 58 -1.96 -18.81 16.32
C ASP A 58 -1.40 -17.62 15.51
N CYS A 59 -1.45 -17.73 14.19
CA CYS A 59 -1.13 -16.66 13.26
C CYS A 59 -2.36 -15.77 13.05
N SER A 60 -2.19 -14.45 13.07
CA SER A 60 -3.23 -13.50 12.65
C SER A 60 -2.62 -12.41 11.78
N LEU A 61 -3.28 -12.08 10.68
CA LEU A 61 -2.83 -11.12 9.69
C LEU A 61 -3.84 -10.00 9.55
N TYR A 62 -3.38 -8.77 9.73
CA TYR A 62 -4.15 -7.55 9.54
C TYR A 62 -3.38 -6.63 8.62
N ALA A 63 -4.06 -5.93 7.72
CA ALA A 63 -3.41 -4.88 6.96
C ALA A 63 -4.40 -3.80 6.52
N VAL A 64 -3.86 -2.61 6.33
CA VAL A 64 -4.52 -1.49 5.67
C VAL A 64 -3.68 -1.13 4.45
N PHE A 65 -4.35 -0.94 3.32
CA PHE A 65 -3.76 -0.55 2.05
C PHE A 65 -4.41 0.76 1.61
N ASN A 66 -3.61 1.77 1.33
CA ASN A 66 -4.08 3.06 0.82
C ASN A 66 -3.72 3.15 -0.67
N GLY A 67 -4.75 3.07 -1.51
CA GLY A 67 -4.63 3.05 -2.97
C GLY A 67 -4.78 4.44 -3.57
N TYR A 68 -4.24 4.65 -4.77
CA TYR A 68 -4.42 5.88 -5.54
C TYR A 68 -4.41 5.65 -7.04
N GLU A 69 -5.01 6.58 -7.79
CA GLU A 69 -5.30 6.48 -9.24
C GLU A 69 -6.09 5.21 -9.62
N GLY A 70 -6.89 4.69 -8.69
CA GLY A 70 -7.70 3.48 -8.80
C GLY A 70 -7.40 2.47 -7.69
N SER A 71 -8.40 1.63 -7.37
CA SER A 71 -8.31 0.60 -6.32
C SER A 71 -7.60 -0.70 -6.77
N LYS A 72 -7.20 -0.80 -8.05
CA LYS A 72 -6.67 -2.03 -8.66
C LYS A 72 -5.45 -2.55 -7.92
N VAL A 73 -4.49 -1.67 -7.60
CA VAL A 73 -3.25 -2.06 -6.93
C VAL A 73 -3.51 -2.48 -5.49
N ALA A 74 -4.24 -1.67 -4.72
CA ALA A 74 -4.59 -2.01 -3.34
C ALA A 74 -5.34 -3.35 -3.25
N SER A 75 -6.27 -3.60 -4.19
CA SER A 75 -7.00 -4.87 -4.29
C SER A 75 -6.08 -6.04 -4.63
N PHE A 76 -5.23 -5.89 -5.65
CA PHE A 76 -4.25 -6.91 -6.06
C PHE A 76 -3.32 -7.28 -4.90
N VAL A 77 -2.73 -6.27 -4.27
CA VAL A 77 -1.80 -6.44 -3.14
C VAL A 77 -2.50 -7.14 -1.98
N SER A 78 -3.73 -6.75 -1.63
CA SER A 78 -4.46 -7.36 -0.51
C SER A 78 -4.66 -8.87 -0.68
N GLN A 79 -4.96 -9.32 -1.90
CA GLN A 79 -5.18 -10.72 -2.21
C GLN A 79 -3.86 -11.51 -2.26
N PHE A 80 -2.89 -11.01 -3.05
CA PHE A 80 -1.63 -11.72 -3.26
C PHE A 80 -0.79 -11.76 -1.98
N LEU A 81 -0.73 -10.67 -1.22
CA LEU A 81 0.03 -10.66 0.04
C LEU A 81 -0.56 -11.61 1.08
N THR A 82 -1.89 -11.73 1.12
CA THR A 82 -2.57 -12.72 1.97
C THR A 82 -2.18 -14.14 1.57
N ALA A 83 -2.18 -14.44 0.27
CA ALA A 83 -1.80 -15.75 -0.25
C ALA A 83 -0.32 -16.09 0.03
N GLU A 84 0.59 -15.11 -0.12
CA GLU A 84 2.03 -15.28 0.14
C GLU A 84 2.38 -15.46 1.62
N LEU A 85 1.49 -15.10 2.54
CA LEU A 85 1.74 -15.19 3.99
C LEU A 85 0.99 -16.34 4.67
N LEU A 86 -0.27 -16.59 4.28
CA LEU A 86 -1.15 -17.52 5.01
C LEU A 86 -1.27 -18.92 4.38
N LEU A 87 -0.69 -19.17 3.20
CA LEU A 87 -0.78 -20.48 2.53
C LEU A 87 0.47 -21.34 2.76
N GLY A 88 0.91 -21.41 4.02
CA GLY A 88 1.95 -22.34 4.49
C GLY A 88 3.37 -21.79 4.58
N GLN A 89 3.57 -20.49 4.36
CA GLN A 89 4.89 -19.84 4.46
C GLN A 89 5.29 -19.53 5.90
N LEU A 90 4.30 -19.36 6.80
CA LEU A 90 4.52 -19.06 8.22
C LEU A 90 4.31 -20.30 9.09
N SER A 91 5.11 -20.40 10.15
CA SER A 91 5.10 -21.50 11.11
C SER A 91 5.51 -20.96 12.47
N SER A 92 4.94 -21.51 13.54
CA SER A 92 5.27 -21.15 14.92
C SER A 92 6.75 -21.41 15.28
N ALA A 93 7.51 -22.18 14.49
CA ALA A 93 8.94 -22.40 14.72
C ALA A 93 9.83 -21.25 14.20
N HIS A 94 9.29 -20.29 13.44
CA HIS A 94 10.08 -19.23 12.82
C HIS A 94 10.63 -18.21 13.83
N SER A 95 11.89 -17.84 13.62
CA SER A 95 12.53 -16.73 14.34
C SER A 95 12.09 -15.37 13.78
N ASP A 96 12.37 -14.29 14.51
CA ASP A 96 12.13 -12.93 14.01
C ASP A 96 12.82 -12.63 12.67
N SER A 97 14.02 -13.18 12.47
CA SER A 97 14.75 -13.05 11.22
C SER A 97 14.07 -13.80 10.08
N ASP A 98 13.47 -14.97 10.36
CA ASP A 98 12.72 -15.72 9.36
C ASP A 98 11.44 -14.99 8.98
N VAL A 99 10.68 -14.53 9.97
CA VAL A 99 9.44 -13.77 9.74
C VAL A 99 9.73 -12.48 8.96
N ARG A 100 10.79 -11.74 9.34
CA ARG A 100 11.24 -10.56 8.57
C ARG A 100 11.54 -10.92 7.13
N ARG A 101 12.32 -11.99 6.90
CA ARG A 101 12.68 -12.43 5.55
C ARG A 101 11.45 -12.82 4.74
N ILE A 102 10.51 -13.56 5.33
CA ILE A 102 9.26 -13.98 4.68
C ILE A 102 8.41 -12.76 4.31
N LEU A 103 8.24 -11.80 5.23
CA LEU A 103 7.51 -10.55 4.95
C LEU A 103 8.17 -9.77 3.80
N THR A 104 9.49 -9.56 3.83
CA THR A 104 10.20 -8.86 2.75
C THR A 104 10.07 -9.60 1.41
N GLN A 105 10.18 -10.93 1.42
CA GLN A 105 10.02 -11.76 0.21
C GLN A 105 8.59 -11.69 -0.34
N ALA A 106 7.57 -11.70 0.52
CA ALA A 106 6.18 -11.60 0.10
C ALA A 106 5.91 -10.28 -0.64
N PHE A 107 6.41 -9.15 -0.13
CA PHE A 107 6.28 -7.86 -0.82
C PHE A 107 7.00 -7.84 -2.18
N ASP A 108 8.21 -8.40 -2.26
CA ASP A 108 8.97 -8.52 -3.51
C ASP A 108 8.27 -9.39 -4.56
N VAL A 109 7.68 -10.53 -4.14
CA VAL A 109 6.89 -11.41 -5.02
C VAL A 109 5.63 -10.69 -5.50
N VAL A 110 4.87 -10.07 -4.60
CA VAL A 110 3.64 -9.33 -4.94
C VAL A 110 3.92 -8.22 -5.94
N GLU A 111 4.98 -7.44 -5.73
CA GLU A 111 5.41 -6.37 -6.64
C GLU A 111 5.73 -6.93 -8.04
N LYS A 112 6.54 -8.00 -8.11
CA LYS A 112 6.91 -8.64 -9.38
C LYS A 112 5.69 -9.18 -10.11
N SER A 113 4.83 -9.91 -9.40
CA SER A 113 3.58 -10.45 -9.97
C SER A 113 2.64 -9.35 -10.44
N TYR A 114 2.58 -8.21 -9.76
CA TYR A 114 1.80 -7.05 -10.25
C TYR A 114 2.35 -6.54 -11.58
N PHE A 115 3.66 -6.32 -11.70
CA PHE A 115 4.26 -5.85 -12.95
C PHE A 115 4.14 -6.86 -14.10
N GLU A 116 4.29 -8.15 -13.82
CA GLU A 116 4.01 -9.22 -14.78
C GLU A 116 2.56 -9.18 -15.28
N SER A 117 1.59 -8.86 -14.40
CA SER A 117 0.18 -8.77 -14.76
C SER A 117 -0.17 -7.61 -15.69
N ILE A 118 0.69 -6.59 -15.79
CA ILE A 118 0.49 -5.40 -16.63
C ILE A 118 1.54 -5.24 -17.74
N ASP A 119 2.46 -6.19 -17.89
CA ASP A 119 3.60 -6.10 -18.82
C ASP A 119 3.14 -5.97 -20.28
N ASP A 120 2.16 -6.78 -20.70
CA ASP A 120 1.56 -6.70 -22.04
C ASP A 120 0.95 -5.32 -22.32
N ALA A 121 0.25 -4.74 -21.34
CA ALA A 121 -0.38 -3.42 -21.47
C ALA A 121 0.67 -2.30 -21.53
N LEU A 122 1.76 -2.41 -20.76
CA LEU A 122 2.88 -1.49 -20.82
C LEU A 122 3.60 -1.56 -22.18
N ALA A 123 3.81 -2.76 -22.71
CA ALA A 123 4.41 -2.96 -24.03
C ALA A 123 3.55 -2.37 -25.15
N GLU A 124 2.22 -2.61 -25.12
CA GLU A 124 1.29 -2.02 -26.08
C GLU A 124 1.30 -0.49 -26.00
N LYS A 125 1.29 0.07 -24.79
CA LYS A 125 1.32 1.51 -24.55
C LYS A 125 2.61 2.17 -25.05
N ALA A 126 3.76 1.53 -24.83
CA ALA A 126 5.04 2.01 -25.34
C ALA A 126 5.07 2.02 -26.88
N HIS A 127 4.55 0.96 -27.50
CA HIS A 127 4.43 0.89 -28.96
C HIS A 127 3.52 1.99 -29.51
N LEU A 128 2.35 2.22 -28.89
CA LEU A 128 1.39 3.24 -29.35
C LEU A 128 1.88 4.68 -29.10
N SER A 129 2.66 4.90 -28.05
CA SER A 129 3.24 6.22 -27.74
C SER A 129 4.19 6.73 -28.83
N ASN A 130 4.86 5.83 -29.57
CA ASN A 130 5.74 6.20 -30.68
C ASN A 130 5.02 6.87 -31.87
N PHE A 131 3.69 6.81 -31.92
CA PHE A 131 2.91 7.48 -32.96
C PHE A 131 2.58 8.95 -32.60
N LEU A 132 2.87 9.42 -31.38
CA LEU A 132 2.77 10.82 -30.95
C LEU A 132 4.12 11.55 -31.13
N PRO A 133 4.20 12.83 -31.55
CA PRO A 133 3.16 13.79 -31.88
C PRO A 133 3.13 14.03 -33.40
N HIS A 134 2.85 12.99 -34.18
CA HIS A 134 2.67 13.21 -35.62
C HIS A 134 1.24 13.70 -35.87
N ASP A 135 1.10 14.88 -36.47
CA ASP A 135 -0.18 15.41 -36.97
C ASP A 135 -0.87 14.32 -37.80
N GLY A 136 -1.94 13.72 -37.27
CA GLY A 136 -2.67 12.62 -37.92
C GLY A 136 -2.87 11.35 -37.09
N VAL A 137 -2.52 11.32 -35.80
CA VAL A 137 -2.88 10.18 -34.93
C VAL A 137 -4.40 10.00 -34.91
N SER A 138 -4.86 8.81 -35.31
CA SER A 138 -6.28 8.46 -35.29
C SER A 138 -6.85 8.56 -33.87
N GLN A 139 -8.06 9.11 -33.73
CA GLN A 139 -8.81 9.16 -32.47
C GLN A 139 -8.82 7.79 -31.75
N LYS A 140 -8.87 6.70 -32.51
CA LYS A 140 -8.82 5.33 -31.98
C LYS A 140 -7.53 4.99 -31.23
N VAL A 141 -6.39 5.52 -31.66
CA VAL A 141 -5.10 5.32 -30.97
C VAL A 141 -5.07 6.11 -29.66
N GLN A 142 -5.62 7.32 -29.65
CA GLN A 142 -5.74 8.12 -28.43
C GLN A 142 -6.66 7.46 -27.40
N GLU A 143 -7.83 6.97 -27.84
CA GLU A 143 -8.75 6.21 -26.98
C GLU A 143 -8.07 4.96 -26.41
N ARG A 144 -7.36 4.18 -27.23
CA ARG A 144 -6.64 2.99 -26.76
C ARG A 144 -5.52 3.34 -25.76
N LEU A 145 -4.78 4.42 -25.99
CA LEU A 145 -3.77 4.90 -25.04
C LEU A 145 -4.39 5.30 -23.70
N GLN A 146 -5.55 5.94 -23.70
CA GLN A 146 -6.28 6.27 -22.47
C GLN A 146 -6.73 5.01 -21.74
N GLU A 147 -7.27 4.01 -22.43
CA GLU A 147 -7.64 2.72 -21.82
C GLU A 147 -6.43 2.03 -21.17
N LEU A 148 -5.30 1.97 -21.88
CA LEU A 148 -4.06 1.38 -21.37
C LEU A 148 -3.52 2.18 -20.18
N GLU A 149 -3.63 3.50 -20.19
CA GLU A 149 -3.31 4.34 -19.03
C GLU A 149 -4.17 3.94 -17.82
N GLN A 150 -5.48 3.79 -17.98
CA GLN A 150 -6.37 3.35 -16.90
C GLN A 150 -6.02 1.94 -16.40
N GLU A 151 -5.52 1.07 -17.27
CA GLU A 151 -5.16 -0.30 -16.92
C GLU A 151 -3.85 -0.40 -16.12
N VAL A 152 -2.87 0.45 -16.41
CA VAL A 152 -1.52 0.37 -15.83
C VAL A 152 -1.27 1.35 -14.69
N ARG A 153 -2.05 2.43 -14.59
CA ARG A 153 -1.88 3.47 -13.57
C ARG A 153 -2.21 2.97 -12.16
N GLY A 154 -1.79 3.77 -11.19
CA GLY A 154 -2.07 3.53 -9.78
C GLY A 154 -0.99 2.78 -9.03
N GLY A 155 -1.13 2.89 -7.72
CA GLY A 155 -0.22 2.29 -6.74
C GLY A 155 -0.90 2.18 -5.39
N ALA A 156 -0.17 1.64 -4.43
CA ALA A 156 -0.65 1.53 -3.06
C ALA A 156 0.48 1.65 -2.04
N THR A 157 0.17 2.20 -0.87
CA THR A 157 0.93 1.98 0.36
C THR A 157 0.30 0.84 1.16
N ALA A 158 1.07 0.27 2.09
CA ALA A 158 0.59 -0.81 2.93
C ALA A 158 1.20 -0.75 4.32
N VAL A 159 0.39 -0.95 5.35
CA VAL A 159 0.85 -1.32 6.69
C VAL A 159 0.25 -2.67 7.07
N VAL A 160 1.11 -3.63 7.39
CA VAL A 160 0.75 -5.03 7.63
C VAL A 160 1.20 -5.39 9.04
N ALA A 161 0.26 -5.89 9.84
CA ALA A 161 0.50 -6.45 11.16
C ALA A 161 0.31 -7.97 11.12
N LEU A 162 1.38 -8.68 11.41
CA LEU A 162 1.39 -10.12 11.60
C LEU A 162 1.61 -10.43 13.07
N ILE A 163 0.66 -11.11 13.69
CA ILE A 163 0.81 -11.66 15.05
C ILE A 163 1.10 -13.14 14.92
N LEU A 164 2.20 -13.60 15.50
CA LEU A 164 2.61 -15.00 15.52
C LEU A 164 3.22 -15.31 16.89
N ASN A 165 2.70 -16.31 17.60
CA ASN A 165 3.16 -16.71 18.94
C ASN A 165 3.30 -15.54 19.93
N ASN A 166 2.24 -14.74 20.08
CA ASN A 166 2.24 -13.55 20.95
C ASN A 166 3.32 -12.51 20.60
N LYS A 167 3.79 -12.50 19.35
CA LYS A 167 4.74 -11.51 18.83
C LYS A 167 4.13 -10.75 17.67
N LEU A 168 4.23 -9.43 17.75
CA LEU A 168 3.76 -8.51 16.72
C LEU A 168 4.90 -8.17 15.77
N HIS A 169 4.67 -8.38 14.48
CA HIS A 169 5.54 -7.95 13.40
C HIS A 169 4.78 -6.93 12.55
N ILE A 170 5.33 -5.73 12.41
CA ILE A 170 4.79 -4.68 11.54
C ILE A 170 5.69 -4.55 10.33
N ALA A 171 5.15 -4.78 9.14
CA ALA A 171 5.77 -4.43 7.87
C ALA A 171 5.08 -3.17 7.32
N ASN A 172 5.81 -2.05 7.29
CA ASN A 172 5.32 -0.79 6.75
C ASN A 172 5.93 -0.50 5.38
N MET A 173 5.13 -0.01 4.46
CA MET A 173 5.54 0.44 3.14
C MET A 173 4.69 1.64 2.73
N GLY A 174 5.04 2.80 3.28
CA GLY A 174 4.53 4.10 2.87
C GLY A 174 4.23 4.96 4.08
N THR A 175 3.15 5.75 3.99
CA THR A 175 2.77 6.77 4.97
C THR A 175 1.67 6.33 5.93
N ASP A 176 1.14 5.11 5.78
CA ASP A 176 0.23 4.48 6.74
C ASP A 176 0.92 4.27 8.09
N ARG A 177 0.14 4.16 9.18
CA ARG A 177 0.69 4.05 10.55
C ARG A 177 0.14 2.85 11.31
N ALA A 178 1.00 2.29 12.15
CA ALA A 178 0.67 1.31 13.18
C ALA A 178 0.92 1.90 14.57
N LEU A 179 -0.12 1.98 15.41
CA LEU A 179 -0.03 2.45 16.79
C LEU A 179 -0.37 1.31 17.76
N LEU A 180 0.54 1.02 18.68
CA LEU A 180 0.29 0.09 19.77
C LEU A 180 -0.09 0.88 21.02
N CYS A 181 -1.37 0.80 21.40
CA CYS A 181 -1.93 1.45 22.57
C CYS A 181 -1.90 0.48 23.74
N ARG A 182 -1.12 0.79 24.77
CA ARG A 182 -0.95 -0.03 25.98
C ARG A 182 -1.59 0.66 27.17
N SER A 183 -2.25 -0.09 28.02
CA SER A 183 -2.74 0.36 29.31
C SER A 183 -1.93 -0.32 30.42
N SER A 184 -1.28 0.48 31.26
CA SER A 184 -0.59 0.01 32.46
C SER A 184 -1.59 -0.29 33.58
N THR A 185 -1.21 -1.16 34.52
CA THR A 185 -1.99 -1.44 35.75
C THR A 185 -2.25 -0.18 36.58
N ASP A 186 -1.41 0.84 36.42
CA ASP A 186 -1.50 2.13 37.12
C ASP A 186 -2.45 3.12 36.42
N GLY A 187 -3.19 2.66 35.40
CA GLY A 187 -4.14 3.47 34.63
C GLY A 187 -3.51 4.44 33.62
N GLN A 188 -2.19 4.38 33.44
CA GLN A 188 -1.48 5.18 32.43
C GLN A 188 -1.58 4.50 31.06
N ASN A 189 -2.09 5.23 30.07
CA ASN A 189 -2.12 4.79 28.69
C ASN A 189 -0.86 5.30 27.96
N GLN A 190 -0.21 4.42 27.21
CA GLN A 190 0.93 4.75 26.36
C GLN A 190 0.59 4.39 24.92
N VAL A 191 0.75 5.35 24.01
CA VAL A 191 0.64 5.13 22.57
C VAL A 191 2.04 5.04 22.00
N LEU A 192 2.36 3.95 21.32
CA LEU A 192 3.64 3.74 20.66
C LEU A 192 3.43 3.55 19.16
N GLN A 193 3.90 4.49 18.35
CA GLN A 193 3.99 4.28 16.91
C GLN A 193 5.10 3.28 16.60
N ILE A 194 4.78 2.24 15.83
CA ILE A 194 5.74 1.23 15.38
C ILE A 194 6.23 1.61 13.99
N GLY A 195 7.54 1.89 13.88
CA GLY A 195 8.17 2.36 12.65
C GLY A 195 7.89 3.83 12.34
N ARG A 196 8.40 4.29 11.20
CA ARG A 196 8.23 5.67 10.72
C ARG A 196 7.47 5.68 9.39
N ALA A 197 6.80 6.80 9.12
CA ALA A 197 6.22 7.03 7.80
C ALA A 197 7.36 7.21 6.79
N HIS A 198 7.27 6.50 5.66
CA HIS A 198 8.19 6.67 4.55
C HIS A 198 7.73 7.85 3.69
N SER A 199 7.97 9.07 4.16
CA SER A 199 7.61 10.31 3.47
C SER A 199 8.84 11.12 3.06
N THR A 200 8.62 12.11 2.19
CA THR A 200 9.63 13.10 1.78
C THR A 200 10.20 13.92 2.94
N ASP A 201 9.51 13.96 4.08
CA ASP A 201 9.93 14.67 5.29
C ASP A 201 10.79 13.80 6.22
N ASN A 202 10.85 12.48 5.97
CA ASN A 202 11.63 11.56 6.77
C ASN A 202 13.12 11.65 6.38
N GLU A 203 13.96 12.08 7.33
CA GLU A 203 15.40 12.24 7.13
C GLU A 203 16.14 10.92 6.86
N ASP A 204 15.58 9.78 7.25
CA ASP A 204 16.16 8.46 7.00
C ASP A 204 15.90 7.98 5.54
N GLU A 205 14.81 8.45 4.92
CA GLU A 205 14.44 8.16 3.52
C GLU A 205 15.11 9.11 2.51
N LEU A 206 15.93 10.02 3.03
CA LEU A 206 16.28 11.27 2.39
C LEU A 206 17.36 11.12 1.34
N GLN A 207 16.97 10.73 0.13
CA GLN A 207 17.79 11.00 -1.05
C GLN A 207 17.61 12.46 -1.44
N THR A 208 18.71 13.22 -1.59
CA THR A 208 18.71 14.69 -1.83
C THR A 208 17.72 15.15 -2.93
N LEU A 209 17.48 14.31 -3.94
CA LEU A 209 16.56 14.57 -5.06
C LEU A 209 15.08 14.54 -4.65
N VAL A 210 14.71 13.64 -3.74
CA VAL A 210 13.33 13.45 -3.26
C VAL A 210 12.87 14.67 -2.45
N ARG A 211 13.77 15.28 -1.67
CA ARG A 211 13.48 16.54 -0.95
C ARG A 211 13.13 17.70 -1.88
N GLN A 212 13.88 17.83 -2.97
CA GLN A 212 13.71 18.95 -3.90
C GLN A 212 12.39 18.85 -4.66
N ALA A 213 11.87 17.63 -4.85
CA ALA A 213 10.59 17.39 -5.49
C ALA A 213 9.41 17.84 -4.63
N GLY A 214 9.52 17.75 -3.29
CA GLY A 214 8.42 17.93 -2.34
C GLY A 214 7.38 16.81 -2.40
N GLN A 215 6.97 16.41 -3.61
CA GLN A 215 6.12 15.27 -3.90
C GLN A 215 6.68 14.47 -5.08
N ILE A 216 6.54 13.15 -5.03
CA ILE A 216 6.88 12.25 -6.13
C ILE A 216 5.58 11.84 -6.82
N ALA A 217 5.38 12.32 -8.04
CA ALA A 217 4.18 12.05 -8.85
C ALA A 217 2.86 12.39 -8.12
N GLY A 218 2.84 13.46 -7.31
CA GLY A 218 1.65 13.89 -6.58
C GLY A 218 1.43 13.24 -5.21
N HIS A 219 2.38 12.39 -4.76
CA HIS A 219 2.29 11.70 -3.47
C HIS A 219 3.54 11.93 -2.61
N ASN A 220 3.35 11.97 -1.30
CA ASN A 220 4.42 12.21 -0.31
C ASN A 220 5.22 10.93 0.01
N SER A 221 4.67 9.75 -0.25
CA SER A 221 5.30 8.48 0.10
C SER A 221 6.57 8.19 -0.74
N THR A 222 7.64 7.72 -0.12
CA THR A 222 8.89 7.29 -0.78
C THR A 222 8.92 5.79 -1.07
N ARG A 223 7.97 5.02 -0.53
CA ARG A 223 7.86 3.57 -0.76
C ARG A 223 6.44 3.15 -1.10
N ARG A 224 6.26 2.44 -2.22
CA ARG A 224 4.94 2.13 -2.79
C ARG A 224 4.98 0.80 -3.55
N LEU A 225 3.85 0.11 -3.65
CA LEU A 225 3.61 -1.00 -4.59
C LEU A 225 2.98 -0.47 -5.89
N GLY A 226 3.27 -1.12 -7.01
CA GLY A 226 2.79 -0.67 -8.33
C GLY A 226 3.47 0.63 -8.78
N ASP A 227 2.71 1.66 -9.17
CA ASP A 227 3.23 2.96 -9.59
C ASP A 227 4.31 2.85 -10.68
N TYR A 228 3.90 2.37 -11.85
CA TYR A 228 4.83 2.18 -12.96
C TYR A 228 5.53 3.49 -13.37
N ARG A 229 4.89 4.65 -13.17
CA ARG A 229 5.44 5.98 -13.47
C ARG A 229 6.64 6.30 -12.57
N ALA A 230 6.50 6.11 -11.26
CA ALA A 230 7.60 6.37 -10.33
C ALA A 230 8.69 5.29 -10.33
N LYS A 231 8.43 4.11 -10.91
CA LYS A 231 9.40 2.99 -10.94
C LYS A 231 10.11 2.74 -12.26
N ILE A 232 9.43 2.96 -13.38
CA ILE A 232 9.95 2.69 -14.73
C ILE A 232 10.25 4.01 -15.46
N HIS A 233 9.33 4.98 -15.40
CA HIS A 233 9.43 6.25 -16.13
C HIS A 233 9.75 7.45 -15.22
N TYR A 234 10.49 7.23 -14.13
CA TYR A 234 10.86 8.31 -13.22
C TYR A 234 11.78 9.35 -13.86
N SER A 235 12.46 9.00 -14.96
CA SER A 235 13.26 9.91 -15.78
C SER A 235 12.44 11.10 -16.31
N ASP A 236 11.15 10.88 -16.53
CA ASP A 236 10.23 11.85 -17.13
C ASP A 236 9.67 12.82 -16.07
N ILE A 237 9.92 12.54 -14.79
CA ILE A 237 9.51 13.36 -13.65
C ILE A 237 10.63 14.35 -13.36
N HIS A 238 10.39 15.65 -13.63
CA HIS A 238 11.43 16.69 -13.69
C HIS A 238 12.38 16.76 -12.47
N PRO A 239 11.96 16.53 -11.20
CA PRO A 239 12.89 16.43 -10.06
C PRO A 239 13.68 15.11 -9.96
N LEU A 240 13.17 14.03 -10.56
CA LEU A 240 13.71 12.66 -10.44
C LEU A 240 14.52 12.22 -11.67
N SER A 241 14.51 13.04 -12.72
CA SER A 241 15.21 12.80 -14.00
C SER A 241 16.69 12.45 -13.87
N SER A 242 17.36 12.94 -12.82
CA SER A 242 18.79 12.72 -12.55
C SER A 242 19.07 11.61 -11.51
N ALA A 243 18.04 10.90 -11.05
CA ALA A 243 18.19 9.82 -10.08
C ALA A 243 18.97 8.64 -10.70
N LYS A 244 20.01 8.18 -10.00
CA LYS A 244 20.86 7.05 -10.43
C LYS A 244 20.29 5.68 -10.06
N ALA A 245 19.29 5.66 -9.18
CA ALA A 245 18.57 4.49 -8.74
C ALA A 245 17.08 4.83 -8.66
N LYS A 246 16.23 3.81 -8.54
CA LYS A 246 14.78 3.99 -8.40
C LYS A 246 14.50 4.86 -7.16
N PRO A 247 13.85 6.03 -7.31
CA PRO A 247 13.59 6.94 -6.19
C PRO A 247 12.46 6.43 -5.29
N VAL A 248 11.55 5.61 -5.84
CA VAL A 248 10.49 4.92 -5.11
C VAL A 248 10.74 3.42 -5.16
N ILE A 249 10.76 2.78 -3.99
CA ILE A 249 11.03 1.34 -3.84
C ILE A 249 9.82 0.62 -3.23
N ALA A 250 9.76 -0.70 -3.40
CA ALA A 250 8.71 -1.58 -2.86
C ALA A 250 9.21 -2.49 -1.73
N GLU A 251 10.27 -2.07 -1.02
CA GLU A 251 10.83 -2.83 0.11
C GLU A 251 10.21 -2.36 1.44
N PRO A 252 9.54 -3.23 2.20
CA PRO A 252 8.95 -2.85 3.47
C PRO A 252 10.00 -2.68 4.57
N GLU A 253 9.77 -1.74 5.47
CA GLU A 253 10.47 -1.70 6.77
C GLU A 253 9.74 -2.63 7.74
N VAL A 254 10.46 -3.58 8.34
CA VAL A 254 9.89 -4.55 9.28
C VAL A 254 10.36 -4.28 10.72
N HIS A 255 9.43 -4.22 11.66
CA HIS A 255 9.69 -4.14 13.10
C HIS A 255 9.01 -5.28 13.84
N SER A 256 9.63 -5.74 14.92
CA SER A 256 9.09 -6.81 15.77
C SER A 256 8.99 -6.34 17.22
N GLN A 257 7.91 -6.68 17.91
CA GLN A 257 7.72 -6.42 19.34
C GLN A 257 7.03 -7.61 20.02
N SER A 258 7.47 -7.96 21.23
CA SER A 258 6.72 -8.91 22.07
C SER A 258 5.43 -8.27 22.59
N LEU A 259 4.35 -9.04 22.62
CA LEU A 259 3.08 -8.67 23.25
C LEU A 259 2.94 -9.25 24.67
N ASP A 260 4.02 -9.79 25.24
CA ASP A 260 4.01 -10.36 26.59
C ASP A 260 3.58 -9.32 27.62
N ARG A 261 2.52 -9.65 28.37
CA ARG A 261 1.95 -8.80 29.44
C ARG A 261 1.47 -7.43 28.95
N VAL A 262 1.20 -7.27 27.66
CA VAL A 262 0.58 -6.07 27.11
C VAL A 262 -0.94 -6.20 27.25
N SER A 263 -1.58 -5.20 27.86
CA SER A 263 -3.03 -5.01 27.84
C SER A 263 -3.34 -3.78 27.01
N GLY A 264 -4.20 -3.89 25.99
CA GLY A 264 -4.50 -2.76 25.11
C GLY A 264 -4.96 -3.21 23.72
N PHE A 265 -4.68 -2.40 22.70
CA PHE A 265 -5.08 -2.66 21.32
C PHE A 265 -4.05 -2.14 20.31
N LEU A 266 -4.10 -2.71 19.10
CA LEU A 266 -3.35 -2.24 17.94
C LEU A 266 -4.29 -1.44 17.03
N LEU A 267 -3.83 -0.31 16.53
CA LEU A 267 -4.52 0.50 15.53
C LEU A 267 -3.67 0.57 14.26
N LEU A 268 -4.28 0.22 13.13
CA LEU A 268 -3.73 0.43 11.79
C LEU A 268 -4.59 1.49 11.09
N MET A 269 -3.96 2.46 10.44
CA MET A 269 -4.65 3.63 9.91
C MET A 269 -3.99 4.12 8.63
N SER A 270 -4.82 4.42 7.62
CA SER A 270 -4.36 4.94 6.34
C SER A 270 -4.00 6.42 6.42
N GLU A 271 -3.18 6.88 5.47
CA GLU A 271 -2.77 8.28 5.33
C GLU A 271 -3.98 9.25 5.33
N GLY A 272 -5.08 8.89 4.67
CA GLY A 272 -6.27 9.76 4.61
C GLY A 272 -6.84 10.13 5.99
N LEU A 273 -6.88 9.17 6.92
CA LEU A 273 -7.33 9.43 8.30
C LEU A 273 -6.32 10.30 9.06
N ILE A 274 -5.03 10.01 8.90
CA ILE A 274 -3.93 10.73 9.53
C ILE A 274 -3.96 12.20 9.11
N SER A 275 -3.95 12.45 7.80
CA SER A 275 -3.92 13.79 7.23
C SER A 275 -5.17 14.59 7.58
N ALA A 276 -6.35 13.97 7.64
CA ALA A 276 -7.57 14.65 8.08
C ALA A 276 -7.46 15.15 9.53
N LEU A 277 -6.91 14.33 10.42
CA LEU A 277 -6.72 14.68 11.83
C LEU A 277 -5.66 15.77 12.01
N GLU A 278 -4.51 15.63 11.33
CA GLU A 278 -3.42 16.60 11.35
C GLU A 278 -3.84 17.96 10.79
N ASN A 279 -4.65 17.98 9.73
CA ASN A 279 -5.18 19.22 9.15
C ASN A 279 -6.17 19.95 10.09
N ALA A 280 -6.90 19.20 10.93
CA ALA A 280 -7.87 19.78 11.86
C ALA A 280 -7.24 20.31 13.15
N HIS A 281 -6.18 19.64 13.64
CA HIS A 281 -5.64 19.88 14.99
C HIS A 281 -4.14 20.24 15.02
N GLY A 282 -3.44 20.19 13.90
CA GLY A 282 -1.99 20.31 13.82
C GLY A 282 -1.27 18.97 13.99
N SER A 283 -0.06 18.86 13.44
CA SER A 283 0.69 17.60 13.35
C SER A 283 1.14 17.01 14.70
N GLU A 284 1.28 17.84 15.74
CA GLU A 284 1.76 17.38 17.06
C GLU A 284 0.73 16.57 17.86
N GLN A 285 -0.54 16.60 17.47
CA GLN A 285 -1.65 15.97 18.21
C GLN A 285 -2.15 14.66 17.62
N ALA A 286 -1.70 14.28 16.41
CA ALA A 286 -2.28 13.12 15.70
C ALA A 286 -2.00 11.76 16.36
N ASN A 287 -1.03 11.70 17.29
CA ASN A 287 -0.64 10.49 18.00
C ASN A 287 -0.80 10.61 19.54
N GLN A 288 -1.37 11.72 20.04
CA GLN A 288 -1.62 11.96 21.48
C GLN A 288 -3.01 11.47 21.90
#